data_AF-A0A378CA51-F1
#
_entry.id   AF-A0A378CA51-F1
#
_cell.length_a   1.000
_cell.length_b   1.000
_cell.length_c   1.000
_cell.angle_alpha   90.00
_cell.angle_beta   90.00
_cell.angle_gamma   90.00
#
_symmetry.space_group_name_H-M   'P 1'
#
loop_
_entity.id
_entity.type
_entity.pdbx_description
1 polymer ?
#
loop_
_entity_poly.entity_id
_entity_poly.type
_entity_poly.pdbx_seq_one_letter_code
_entity_poly.pdbx_strand_id
1 'polypeptide(L)'
;MVTLWGNYEGISQYLTLENYISCDKGGQVYYNDSQRGIKTHLGWDIEFYDISYRRGNNLVAYKGSVINGADNGYLALPGASTRQYCGSGRSERGCPLFFFFSADHGKTFIYKIIAEEYSTPERFSKLKVVVANDGVYLKDESQTESVFSHPIGLRDLHSVNKLRFSDGKLISVYDDWQKKVHELVRKELIRKKMPYANDYGTHISYIRLYQKINTS
;
A
#
# COMPACT_ATOMS: atom_id res chain seq x y z
N MET A 1 15.71 -2.11 -14.84
CA MET A 1 15.10 -1.11 -15.75
C MET A 1 13.60 -1.14 -15.48
N VAL A 2 13.11 -0.19 -14.69
CA VAL A 2 11.67 0.00 -14.47
C VAL A 2 11.23 1.01 -15.52
N THR A 3 10.53 0.55 -16.54
CA THR A 3 9.97 1.42 -17.58
C THR A 3 8.65 1.98 -17.04
N LEU A 4 8.62 3.28 -16.76
CA LEU A 4 7.42 4.00 -16.38
C LEU A 4 7.04 4.92 -17.56
N TRP A 5 5.96 4.52 -18.25
CA TRP A 5 5.07 5.30 -19.13
C TRP A 5 5.52 5.66 -20.56
N GLY A 6 4.58 5.43 -21.49
CA GLY A 6 4.60 5.91 -22.86
C GLY A 6 3.43 6.86 -23.14
N ASN A 7 3.74 8.02 -23.70
CA ASN A 7 3.23 8.49 -24.98
C ASN A 7 4.33 9.39 -25.58
N TYR A 8 4.59 9.20 -26.87
CA TYR A 8 5.64 9.89 -27.63
C TYR A 8 5.34 11.38 -27.73
N GLU A 9 5.93 12.17 -26.83
CA GLU A 9 6.52 13.51 -27.00
C GLU A 9 6.80 14.09 -25.61
N GLY A 10 8.08 14.11 -25.20
CA GLY A 10 8.56 14.71 -23.95
C GLY A 10 8.06 14.02 -22.68
N ILE A 11 8.86 13.10 -22.10
CA ILE A 11 8.57 12.51 -20.79
C ILE A 11 8.46 13.65 -19.75
N SER A 12 7.25 13.92 -19.28
CA SER A 12 7.03 14.97 -18.27
C SER A 12 7.21 14.45 -16.86
N GLN A 13 6.82 13.20 -16.58
CA GLN A 13 6.88 12.60 -15.25
C GLN A 13 7.89 11.46 -15.18
N TYR A 14 8.83 11.52 -14.24
CA TYR A 14 9.90 10.52 -14.12
C TYR A 14 10.51 10.45 -12.73
N LEU A 15 11.13 9.32 -12.42
CA LEU A 15 11.92 9.13 -11.19
C LEU A 15 13.41 9.33 -11.51
N THR A 16 14.11 10.09 -10.67
CA THR A 16 15.58 10.13 -10.68
C THR A 16 16.13 9.38 -9.48
N LEU A 17 17.25 8.68 -9.69
CA LEU A 17 18.06 8.10 -8.62
C LEU A 17 19.34 8.93 -8.52
N GLU A 18 19.40 9.80 -7.52
CA GLU A 18 20.51 10.72 -7.29
C GLU A 18 21.40 10.20 -6.15
N ASN A 19 22.68 10.59 -6.14
CA ASN A 19 23.65 10.13 -5.15
C ASN A 19 23.74 8.59 -5.05
N TYR A 20 23.69 7.92 -6.20
CA TYR A 20 23.81 6.47 -6.31
C TYR A 20 25.22 5.99 -5.92
N ILE A 21 25.28 4.93 -5.12
CA ILE A 21 26.55 4.36 -4.65
C ILE A 21 26.90 3.05 -5.39
N SER A 22 26.03 2.04 -5.34
CA SER A 22 26.24 0.74 -6.00
C SER A 22 24.94 -0.06 -6.11
N CYS A 23 24.96 -1.19 -6.84
CA CYS A 23 23.76 -2.00 -7.15
C CYS A 23 23.05 -2.55 -5.91
N ASP A 24 23.77 -2.68 -4.80
CA ASP A 24 23.34 -3.20 -3.51
C ASP A 24 23.26 -2.12 -2.42
N LYS A 25 23.64 -0.87 -2.74
CA LYS A 25 23.65 0.28 -1.84
C LYS A 25 22.69 1.37 -2.33
N GLY A 26 22.46 2.35 -1.49
CA GLY A 26 21.37 3.30 -1.61
C GLY A 26 21.54 4.34 -2.71
N GLY A 27 20.66 5.33 -2.62
CA GLY A 27 20.55 6.50 -3.49
C GLY A 27 19.24 7.19 -3.14
N GLN A 28 19.13 8.49 -3.40
CA GLN A 28 17.94 9.28 -3.15
C GLN A 28 17.02 9.20 -4.37
N VAL A 29 15.76 8.87 -4.17
CA VAL A 29 14.79 8.90 -5.27
C VAL A 29 14.04 10.21 -5.23
N TYR A 30 13.91 10.86 -6.38
CA TYR A 30 13.02 11.99 -6.54
C TYR A 30 11.97 11.68 -7.58
N TYR A 31 10.73 12.06 -7.29
CA TYR A 31 9.70 12.24 -8.29
C TYR A 31 9.89 13.59 -8.97
N ASN A 32 9.80 13.61 -10.30
CA ASN A 32 9.91 14.82 -11.10
C ASN A 32 8.68 14.93 -12.02
N ASP A 33 8.14 16.14 -12.15
CA ASP A 33 7.20 16.52 -13.20
C ASP A 33 7.70 17.81 -13.85
N SER A 34 8.31 17.72 -15.03
CA SER A 34 8.93 18.85 -15.72
C SER A 34 7.92 19.85 -16.26
N GLN A 35 6.71 19.40 -16.63
CA GLN A 35 5.64 20.30 -17.06
C GLN A 35 5.12 21.16 -15.91
N ARG A 36 5.12 20.61 -14.68
CA ARG A 36 4.66 21.30 -13.47
C ARG A 36 5.79 21.92 -12.63
N GLY A 37 7.06 21.71 -13.02
CA GLY A 37 8.23 22.17 -12.26
C GLY A 37 8.36 21.51 -10.89
N ILE A 38 7.88 20.27 -10.74
CA ILE A 38 7.88 19.54 -9.45
C ILE A 38 9.15 18.69 -9.35
N LYS A 39 9.83 18.77 -8.21
CA LYS A 39 10.85 17.82 -7.77
C LYS A 39 10.61 17.49 -6.29
N THR A 40 10.21 16.26 -6.00
CA THR A 40 9.82 15.83 -4.65
C THR A 40 10.62 14.61 -4.23
N HIS A 41 11.31 14.71 -3.10
CA HIS A 41 12.07 13.60 -2.54
C HIS A 41 11.14 12.48 -2.06
N LEU A 42 11.40 11.25 -2.52
CA LEU A 42 10.70 10.03 -2.12
C LEU A 42 11.58 9.24 -1.15
N GLY A 43 11.59 9.67 0.10
CA GLY A 43 12.35 9.04 1.16
C GLY A 43 11.79 9.38 2.52
N TRP A 44 12.25 8.67 3.54
CA TRP A 44 11.98 9.05 4.92
C TRP A 44 12.87 10.26 5.27
N ASP A 45 12.34 11.21 6.04
CA ASP A 45 12.97 12.48 6.37
C ASP A 45 14.46 12.37 6.74
N ILE A 46 15.23 13.25 6.08
CA ILE A 46 16.40 14.09 6.43
C ILE A 46 17.17 13.92 7.77
N GLU A 47 16.77 13.07 8.72
CA GLU A 47 17.54 12.85 9.95
C GLU A 47 18.58 11.73 9.76
N PHE A 48 19.71 12.17 9.23
CA PHE A 48 21.08 11.83 9.65
C PHE A 48 21.58 10.37 9.67
N TYR A 49 22.64 10.21 8.87
CA TYR A 49 23.76 9.26 8.95
C TYR A 49 23.61 7.85 8.36
N ASP A 50 24.26 7.70 7.19
CA ASP A 50 25.05 6.56 6.71
C ASP A 50 24.32 5.21 6.45
N ILE A 51 23.29 4.88 7.22
CA ILE A 51 22.65 3.56 7.20
C ILE A 51 21.67 3.43 6.01
N SER A 52 20.98 4.51 5.61
CA SER A 52 20.12 4.51 4.42
C SER A 52 20.94 4.50 3.12
N TYR A 53 22.10 5.16 3.10
CA TYR A 53 23.05 5.14 1.98
C TYR A 53 23.75 3.79 1.84
N ARG A 54 24.10 3.13 2.95
CA ARG A 54 24.70 1.78 2.94
C ARG A 54 23.71 0.64 2.68
N ARG A 55 22.40 0.90 2.72
CA ARG A 55 21.33 -0.10 2.49
C ARG A 55 20.68 0.10 1.12
N GLY A 56 20.03 -0.93 0.60
CA GLY A 56 19.40 -0.89 -0.72
C GLY A 56 18.32 0.20 -0.82
N ASN A 57 18.03 0.66 -2.04
CA ASN A 57 16.97 1.64 -2.27
C ASN A 57 15.58 0.98 -2.26
N ASN A 58 14.64 1.50 -1.44
CA ASN A 58 13.34 0.86 -1.25
C ASN A 58 12.48 0.81 -2.53
N LEU A 59 12.53 1.86 -3.36
CA LEU A 59 11.73 1.92 -4.59
C LEU A 59 12.31 1.01 -5.68
N VAL A 60 13.65 0.96 -5.79
CA VAL A 60 14.34 0.05 -6.73
C VAL A 60 14.22 -1.43 -6.31
N ALA A 61 14.03 -1.69 -5.02
CA ALA A 61 13.81 -3.04 -4.49
C ALA A 61 12.43 -3.61 -4.87
N TYR A 62 11.46 -2.76 -5.23
CA TYR A 62 10.16 -3.22 -5.69
C TYR A 62 10.25 -3.78 -7.11
N LYS A 63 9.71 -4.99 -7.31
CA LYS A 63 9.82 -5.76 -8.57
C LYS A 63 8.46 -5.99 -9.25
N GLY A 64 7.38 -5.47 -8.67
CA GLY A 64 6.02 -5.66 -9.18
C GLY A 64 5.64 -4.65 -10.25
N SER A 65 4.35 -4.61 -10.56
CA SER A 65 3.82 -3.75 -11.63
C SER A 65 2.91 -2.67 -11.08
N VAL A 66 3.05 -1.47 -11.65
CA VAL A 66 2.20 -0.31 -11.34
C VAL A 66 1.56 0.17 -12.62
N ILE A 67 0.23 0.32 -12.57
CA ILE A 67 -0.56 0.96 -13.62
C ILE A 67 -1.19 2.19 -12.98
N ASN A 68 -0.86 3.36 -13.49
CA ASN A 68 -1.46 4.63 -13.15
C ASN A 68 -2.42 5.05 -14.26
N GLY A 69 -3.71 4.84 -14.02
CA GLY A 69 -4.78 5.32 -14.90
C GLY A 69 -5.45 6.59 -14.37
N ALA A 70 -4.91 7.21 -13.32
CA ALA A 70 -5.48 8.42 -12.75
C ALA A 70 -4.95 9.67 -13.45
N ASP A 71 -5.84 10.62 -13.71
CA ASP A 71 -5.53 11.94 -14.28
C ASP A 71 -5.76 13.09 -13.28
N ASN A 72 -6.38 12.80 -12.13
CA ASN A 72 -6.70 13.75 -11.07
C ASN A 72 -5.51 14.09 -10.14
N GLY A 73 -4.30 13.70 -10.52
CA GLY A 73 -3.09 13.91 -9.73
C GLY A 73 -2.78 12.81 -8.72
N TYR A 74 -3.53 11.71 -8.73
CA TYR A 74 -3.20 10.55 -7.92
C TYR A 74 -1.98 9.82 -8.49
N LEU A 75 -1.02 9.54 -7.61
CA LEU A 75 0.17 8.75 -7.91
C LEU A 75 0.34 7.74 -6.78
N ALA A 76 0.70 6.50 -7.10
CA ALA A 76 1.14 5.52 -6.11
C ALA A 76 2.46 4.88 -6.57
N LEU A 77 3.49 5.02 -5.75
CA LEU A 77 4.84 4.55 -6.02
C LEU A 77 5.22 3.51 -4.96
N PRO A 78 5.08 2.21 -5.27
CA PRO A 78 5.37 1.14 -4.33
C PRO A 78 6.86 0.99 -4.09
N GLY A 79 7.18 0.65 -2.84
CA GLY A 79 8.52 0.33 -2.37
C GLY A 79 8.52 -0.90 -1.49
N ALA A 80 9.68 -1.54 -1.39
CA ALA A 80 9.95 -2.63 -0.47
C ALA A 80 10.97 -2.16 0.57
N SER A 81 10.68 -2.34 1.85
CA SER A 81 11.56 -1.91 2.93
C SER A 81 12.86 -2.72 2.95
N THR A 82 13.99 -2.07 2.71
CA THR A 82 15.35 -2.65 2.70
C THR A 82 16.07 -2.54 4.05
N ARG A 83 15.34 -2.30 5.15
CA ARG A 83 15.87 -2.19 6.52
C ARG A 83 16.43 -3.55 7.04
N GLN A 84 16.43 -3.74 8.36
CA GLN A 84 17.05 -4.88 9.06
C GLN A 84 16.59 -6.26 8.59
N TYR A 85 15.41 -6.35 7.96
CA TYR A 85 14.79 -7.60 7.53
C TYR A 85 15.07 -7.98 6.06
N CYS A 86 15.58 -7.05 5.25
CA CYS A 86 15.74 -7.26 3.81
C CYS A 86 17.12 -7.06 3.20
N GLY A 87 18.03 -6.38 3.90
CA GLY A 87 19.39 -6.15 3.40
C GLY A 87 19.38 -5.57 1.98
N SER A 88 20.20 -6.12 1.08
CA SER A 88 20.29 -5.77 -0.34
C SER A 88 19.17 -6.36 -1.22
N GLY A 89 18.02 -6.73 -0.64
CA GLY A 89 16.89 -7.32 -1.37
C GLY A 89 16.94 -8.84 -1.53
N ARG A 90 17.75 -9.55 -0.72
CA ARG A 90 17.91 -11.02 -0.72
C ARG A 90 17.32 -11.70 0.50
N SER A 91 16.25 -11.16 1.08
CA SER A 91 15.66 -11.78 2.27
C SER A 91 14.86 -13.04 1.94
N GLU A 92 15.20 -14.11 2.64
CA GLU A 92 14.45 -15.37 2.66
C GLU A 92 13.03 -15.18 3.25
N ARG A 93 12.83 -14.18 4.10
CA ARG A 93 11.56 -13.92 4.80
C ARG A 93 10.67 -12.87 4.12
N GLY A 94 11.16 -12.18 3.10
CA GLY A 94 10.45 -11.09 2.41
C GLY A 94 10.57 -9.73 3.11
N CYS A 95 10.17 -8.67 2.41
CA CYS A 95 10.22 -7.28 2.84
C CYS A 95 8.83 -6.71 3.12
N PRO A 96 8.65 -5.87 4.16
CA PRO A 96 7.46 -5.04 4.26
C PRO A 96 7.27 -4.21 2.98
N LEU A 97 6.06 -4.22 2.44
CA LEU A 97 5.67 -3.44 1.28
C LEU A 97 4.94 -2.19 1.71
N PHE A 98 5.22 -1.11 1.00
CA PHE A 98 4.58 0.16 1.17
C PHE A 98 4.40 0.84 -0.17
N PHE A 99 3.71 1.96 -0.20
CA PHE A 99 3.83 2.91 -1.30
C PHE A 99 3.87 4.34 -0.78
N PHE A 100 4.48 5.22 -1.57
CA PHE A 100 4.27 6.66 -1.49
C PHE A 100 3.05 7.00 -2.33
N PHE A 101 2.12 7.77 -1.78
CA PHE A 101 0.94 8.22 -2.50
C PHE A 101 0.86 9.74 -2.51
N SER A 102 0.58 10.29 -3.67
CA SER A 102 0.28 11.71 -3.83
C SER A 102 -1.17 11.86 -4.27
N ALA A 103 -1.82 12.90 -3.77
CA ALA A 103 -3.14 13.36 -4.23
C ALA A 103 -3.05 14.69 -5.00
N ASP A 104 -1.84 15.20 -5.27
CA ASP A 104 -1.58 16.57 -5.70
C ASP A 104 -0.52 16.65 -6.82
N HIS A 105 -0.54 15.68 -7.75
CA HIS A 105 0.38 15.56 -8.88
C HIS A 105 1.86 15.39 -8.47
N GLY A 106 2.10 14.87 -7.27
CA GLY A 106 3.42 14.59 -6.73
C GLY A 106 4.07 15.76 -6.00
N LYS A 107 3.32 16.83 -5.67
CA LYS A 107 3.86 17.92 -4.83
C LYS A 107 4.14 17.43 -3.41
N THR A 108 3.27 16.59 -2.87
CA THR A 108 3.43 15.93 -1.58
C THR A 108 3.16 14.44 -1.69
N PHE A 109 3.80 13.66 -0.82
CA PHE A 109 3.58 12.23 -0.71
C PHE A 109 3.31 11.83 0.74
N ILE A 110 2.28 11.02 0.94
CA ILE A 110 2.03 10.29 2.17
C ILE A 110 2.50 8.85 2.02
N TYR A 111 2.81 8.21 3.14
CA TYR A 111 3.29 6.85 3.19
C TYR A 111 2.23 5.89 3.75
N LYS A 112 2.10 4.71 3.16
CA LYS A 112 1.21 3.64 3.64
C LYS A 112 1.88 2.28 3.55
N ILE A 113 1.95 1.56 4.67
CA ILE A 113 2.30 0.14 4.69
C ILE A 113 1.10 -0.67 4.22
N ILE A 114 1.31 -1.56 3.26
CA ILE A 114 0.28 -2.42 2.68
C ILE A 114 0.44 -3.89 3.05
N ALA A 115 1.66 -4.34 3.35
CA ALA A 115 1.92 -5.69 3.84
C ALA A 115 3.13 -5.67 4.79
N GLU A 116 2.99 -6.32 5.95
CA GLU A 116 4.07 -6.56 6.91
C GLU A 116 4.60 -7.99 6.72
N GLU A 117 5.94 -8.14 6.71
CA GLU A 117 6.76 -9.37 6.84
C GLU A 117 6.29 -10.68 6.18
N TYR A 118 5.37 -10.63 5.23
CA TYR A 118 4.82 -11.84 4.62
C TYR A 118 5.81 -12.41 3.60
N SER A 119 6.51 -13.46 4.04
CA SER A 119 6.98 -14.61 3.27
C SER A 119 6.84 -14.44 1.76
N THR A 120 7.98 -14.20 1.10
CA THR A 120 8.40 -14.63 -0.26
C THR A 120 8.95 -13.50 -1.16
N PRO A 121 10.25 -13.50 -1.48
CA PRO A 121 10.84 -12.62 -2.49
C PRO A 121 10.26 -12.80 -3.92
N GLU A 122 9.61 -13.94 -4.22
CA GLU A 122 8.87 -14.15 -5.49
C GLU A 122 7.53 -13.42 -5.57
N ARG A 123 6.96 -13.00 -4.44
CA ARG A 123 5.60 -12.43 -4.38
C ARG A 123 5.56 -10.94 -4.68
N PHE A 124 6.67 -10.23 -4.47
CA PHE A 124 6.74 -8.80 -4.78
C PHE A 124 6.67 -8.49 -6.28
N SER A 125 7.10 -9.41 -7.14
CA SER A 125 6.93 -9.26 -8.59
C SER A 125 5.49 -9.47 -9.06
N LYS A 126 4.65 -10.09 -8.23
CA LYS A 126 3.26 -10.44 -8.55
C LYS A 126 2.24 -9.51 -7.91
N LEU A 127 2.67 -8.59 -7.03
CA LEU A 127 1.80 -7.51 -6.57
C LEU A 127 1.54 -6.54 -7.73
N LYS A 128 0.27 -6.34 -8.05
CA LYS A 128 -0.20 -5.35 -9.01
C LYS A 128 -0.86 -4.19 -8.27
N VAL A 129 -0.41 -2.98 -8.60
CA VAL A 129 -0.98 -1.74 -8.09
C VAL A 129 -1.65 -1.02 -9.25
N VAL A 130 -2.94 -0.70 -9.10
CA VAL A 130 -3.67 0.12 -10.07
C VAL A 130 -4.14 1.39 -9.38
N VAL A 131 -3.75 2.54 -9.92
CA VAL A 131 -4.17 3.86 -9.45
C VAL A 131 -5.26 4.36 -10.37
N ALA A 132 -6.39 4.74 -9.80
CA ALA A 132 -7.53 5.33 -10.50
C ALA A 132 -7.98 6.59 -9.77
N ASN A 133 -8.84 7.39 -10.43
CA ASN A 133 -9.33 8.65 -9.86
C ASN A 133 -10.10 8.50 -8.54
N ASP A 134 -10.56 7.28 -8.22
CA ASP A 134 -11.31 7.00 -7.01
C ASP A 134 -10.53 6.20 -5.95
N GLY A 135 -9.25 5.92 -6.19
CA GLY A 135 -8.38 5.25 -5.21
C GLY A 135 -7.28 4.38 -5.81
N VAL A 136 -6.68 3.58 -4.93
CA VAL A 136 -5.61 2.63 -5.26
C VAL A 136 -6.12 1.22 -5.03
N TYR A 137 -6.00 0.39 -6.06
CA TYR A 137 -6.37 -1.02 -6.05
C TYR A 137 -5.10 -1.88 -5.95
N LEU A 138 -5.18 -2.91 -5.12
CA LEU A 138 -4.06 -3.79 -4.81
C LEU A 138 -4.53 -5.24 -4.95
N LYS A 139 -3.76 -6.05 -5.67
CA LYS A 139 -3.95 -7.52 -5.72
C LYS A 139 -2.61 -8.21 -5.88
N ASP A 140 -2.41 -9.25 -5.10
CA ASP A 140 -1.31 -10.17 -5.30
C ASP A 140 -1.73 -11.31 -6.25
N GLU A 141 -1.17 -11.32 -7.46
CA GLU A 141 -1.48 -12.30 -8.51
C GLU A 141 -0.80 -13.66 -8.28
N SER A 142 -0.02 -13.84 -7.20
CA SER A 142 0.55 -15.15 -6.84
C SER A 142 -0.47 -16.15 -6.30
N GLN A 143 -1.65 -15.67 -5.90
CA GLN A 143 -2.66 -16.45 -5.21
C GLN A 143 -3.95 -16.48 -6.01
N THR A 144 -4.50 -17.68 -6.18
CA THR A 144 -5.83 -17.85 -6.78
C THR A 144 -6.90 -17.36 -5.82
N GLU A 145 -7.71 -16.43 -6.29
CA GLU A 145 -8.90 -15.95 -5.60
C GLU A 145 -9.91 -17.09 -5.52
N SER A 146 -10.34 -17.45 -4.31
CA SER A 146 -11.47 -18.36 -4.16
C SER A 146 -12.74 -17.61 -4.58
N VAL A 147 -13.70 -18.27 -5.20
CA VAL A 147 -14.93 -17.66 -5.76
C VAL A 147 -15.75 -16.85 -4.71
N PHE A 148 -15.45 -16.99 -3.42
CA PHE A 148 -16.11 -16.32 -2.31
C PHE A 148 -15.19 -15.51 -1.38
N SER A 149 -13.90 -15.30 -1.73
CA SER A 149 -13.00 -14.53 -0.86
C SER A 149 -13.26 -13.03 -1.00
N HIS A 150 -13.83 -12.45 0.05
CA HIS A 150 -13.75 -11.01 0.29
C HIS A 150 -12.49 -10.75 1.13
N PRO A 151 -11.81 -9.60 0.94
CA PRO A 151 -10.63 -9.29 1.73
C PRO A 151 -11.03 -9.26 3.20
N ILE A 152 -10.37 -10.02 4.07
CA ILE A 152 -10.66 -9.99 5.52
C ILE A 152 -10.01 -8.80 6.24
N GLY A 153 -9.24 -8.00 5.51
CA GLY A 153 -8.62 -6.75 5.96
C GLY A 153 -7.63 -6.23 4.92
N LEU A 154 -7.07 -5.04 5.13
CA LEU A 154 -6.06 -4.44 4.23
C LEU A 154 -4.92 -5.38 3.81
N ARG A 155 -4.53 -6.30 4.71
CA ARG A 155 -3.39 -7.22 4.50
C ARG A 155 -3.75 -8.46 3.69
N ASP A 156 -5.04 -8.70 3.44
CA ASP A 156 -5.53 -9.83 2.67
C ASP A 156 -5.50 -9.52 1.17
N LEU A 157 -4.30 -9.51 0.60
CA LEU A 157 -4.07 -9.16 -0.81
C LEU A 157 -4.42 -10.30 -1.80
N HIS A 158 -4.99 -11.42 -1.32
CA HIS A 158 -5.49 -12.51 -2.16
C HIS A 158 -6.65 -12.05 -3.07
N SER A 159 -7.44 -11.09 -2.56
CA SER A 159 -8.56 -10.46 -3.28
C SER A 159 -8.24 -8.98 -3.54
N VAL A 160 -9.02 -8.36 -4.44
CA VAL A 160 -8.82 -6.95 -4.79
C VAL A 160 -9.14 -6.06 -3.58
N ASN A 161 -8.11 -5.42 -3.03
CA ASN A 161 -8.25 -4.41 -2.00
C ASN A 161 -8.33 -3.02 -2.61
N LYS A 162 -9.18 -2.16 -2.05
CA LYS A 162 -9.28 -0.74 -2.42
C LYS A 162 -8.92 0.16 -1.26
N LEU A 163 -8.01 1.10 -1.52
CA LEU A 163 -7.69 2.22 -0.66
C LEU A 163 -8.30 3.49 -1.26
N ARG A 164 -9.11 4.21 -0.48
CA ARG A 164 -9.58 5.55 -0.84
C ARG A 164 -8.76 6.61 -0.11
N PHE A 165 -8.54 7.75 -0.76
CA PHE A 165 -7.96 8.92 -0.11
C PHE A 165 -9.08 9.74 0.53
N SER A 166 -8.92 10.08 1.81
CA SER A 166 -9.85 10.93 2.57
C SER A 166 -9.06 11.58 3.70
N ASP A 167 -9.25 12.89 3.88
CA ASP A 167 -8.70 13.65 5.02
C ASP A 167 -7.17 13.46 5.20
N GLY A 168 -6.43 13.54 4.09
CA GLY A 168 -4.97 13.38 4.10
C GLY A 168 -4.47 11.96 4.36
N LYS A 169 -5.36 10.95 4.34
CA LYS A 169 -5.04 9.55 4.68
C LYS A 169 -5.58 8.59 3.65
N LEU A 170 -4.91 7.44 3.54
CA LEU A 170 -5.42 6.30 2.79
C LEU A 170 -6.11 5.29 3.70
N ILE A 171 -7.37 5.10 3.39
CA ILE A 171 -8.32 4.30 4.16
C ILE A 171 -8.66 3.05 3.36
N SER A 172 -8.46 1.88 3.95
CA SER A 172 -8.99 0.63 3.41
C SER A 172 -10.51 0.68 3.43
N VAL A 173 -11.14 0.59 2.26
CA VAL A 173 -12.60 0.63 2.12
C VAL A 173 -13.23 -0.52 2.91
N TYR A 174 -12.58 -1.68 2.91
CA TYR A 174 -13.05 -2.84 3.67
C TYR A 174 -12.95 -2.61 5.19
N ASP A 175 -11.81 -2.11 5.68
CA ASP A 175 -11.63 -1.87 7.12
C ASP A 175 -12.60 -0.78 7.63
N ASP A 176 -12.83 0.27 6.84
CA ASP A 176 -13.83 1.31 7.13
C ASP A 176 -15.25 0.74 7.18
N TRP A 177 -15.59 -0.14 6.24
CA TRP A 177 -16.87 -0.84 6.24
C TRP A 177 -17.03 -1.74 7.46
N GLN A 178 -16.03 -2.58 7.79
CA GLN A 178 -16.03 -3.41 9.00
C GLN A 178 -16.23 -2.60 10.28
N LYS A 179 -15.53 -1.45 10.39
CA LYS A 179 -15.68 -0.55 11.53
C LYS A 179 -17.11 0.00 11.63
N LYS A 180 -17.71 0.44 10.52
CA LYS A 180 -19.10 0.93 10.49
C LYS A 180 -20.09 -0.17 10.88
N VAL A 181 -19.92 -1.38 10.36
CA VAL A 181 -20.75 -2.53 10.73
C VAL A 181 -20.63 -2.85 12.22
N HIS A 182 -19.41 -2.88 12.77
CA HIS A 182 -19.17 -3.06 14.20
C HIS A 182 -19.91 -2.02 15.04
N GLU A 183 -19.81 -0.74 14.68
CA GLU A 183 -20.50 0.35 15.39
C GLU A 183 -22.03 0.22 15.34
N LEU A 184 -22.59 -0.16 14.19
CA LEU A 184 -24.03 -0.40 14.03
C LEU A 184 -24.49 -1.60 14.86
N VAL A 185 -23.78 -2.72 14.80
CA VAL A 185 -24.09 -3.93 15.59
C VAL A 185 -24.01 -3.61 17.08
N ARG A 186 -22.96 -2.90 17.52
CA ARG A 186 -22.82 -2.47 18.92
C ARG A 186 -24.00 -1.62 19.38
N LYS A 187 -24.41 -0.62 18.59
CA LYS A 187 -25.58 0.22 18.89
C LYS A 187 -26.86 -0.61 19.01
N GLU A 188 -27.04 -1.58 18.12
CA GLU A 188 -28.23 -2.44 18.12
C GLU A 188 -28.26 -3.41 19.31
N LEU A 189 -27.12 -3.97 19.71
CA LEU A 189 -27.02 -4.82 20.89
C LEU A 189 -27.29 -4.06 22.19
N ILE A 190 -26.77 -2.82 22.31
CA ILE A 190 -27.09 -1.91 23.41
C ILE A 190 -28.60 -1.61 23.44
N ARG A 191 -29.20 -1.30 22.28
CA ARG A 191 -30.65 -1.05 22.16
C ARG A 191 -31.48 -2.24 22.63
N LYS A 192 -31.06 -3.46 22.31
CA LYS A 192 -31.71 -4.71 22.73
C LYS A 192 -31.37 -5.16 24.15
N LYS A 193 -30.57 -4.39 24.90
CA LYS A 193 -30.05 -4.76 26.24
C LYS A 193 -29.35 -6.13 26.25
N MET A 194 -28.76 -6.52 25.12
CA MET A 194 -28.02 -7.78 25.01
C MET A 194 -26.61 -7.58 25.58
N PRO A 195 -26.09 -8.54 26.35
CA PRO A 195 -24.72 -8.46 26.86
C PRO A 195 -23.74 -8.44 25.68
N TYR A 196 -22.95 -7.38 25.60
CA TYR A 196 -21.87 -7.22 24.65
C TYR A 196 -20.59 -6.99 25.44
N ALA A 197 -19.66 -7.94 25.42
CA ALA A 197 -18.37 -7.71 26.08
C ALA A 197 -17.61 -6.67 25.26
N ASN A 198 -17.25 -5.55 25.89
CA ASN A 198 -16.38 -4.54 25.29
C ASN A 198 -14.99 -5.12 24.91
N ASP A 199 -14.67 -6.33 25.39
CA ASP A 199 -13.38 -7.01 25.26
C ASP A 199 -13.31 -8.04 24.11
N TYR A 200 -14.40 -8.27 23.37
CA TYR A 200 -14.28 -9.06 22.13
C TYR A 200 -13.56 -8.20 21.09
N GLY A 201 -12.26 -8.46 20.91
CA GLY A 201 -11.42 -7.80 19.91
C GLY A 201 -12.01 -7.86 18.50
N THR A 202 -11.40 -7.08 17.60
CA THR A 202 -11.79 -6.83 16.20
C THR A 202 -11.95 -8.06 15.28
N HIS A 203 -11.88 -9.29 15.82
CA HIS A 203 -11.94 -10.56 15.10
C HIS A 203 -13.34 -11.22 15.08
N ILE A 204 -14.41 -10.53 15.49
CA ILE A 204 -15.76 -11.05 15.28
C ILE A 204 -16.10 -11.00 13.78
N SER A 205 -16.31 -12.17 13.18
CA SER A 205 -16.99 -12.28 11.89
C SER A 205 -18.48 -11.96 12.09
N TYR A 206 -18.89 -10.74 11.72
CA TYR A 206 -20.30 -10.31 11.85
C TYR A 206 -21.27 -11.19 11.05
N ILE A 207 -20.80 -11.82 9.98
CA ILE A 207 -21.57 -12.81 9.21
C ILE A 207 -21.95 -14.01 10.11
N ARG A 208 -21.00 -14.53 10.90
CA ARG A 208 -21.28 -15.61 11.86
C ARG A 208 -22.18 -15.16 13.01
N LEU A 209 -22.03 -13.91 13.47
CA LEU A 209 -22.87 -13.36 14.54
C LEU A 209 -24.34 -13.20 14.07
N TYR A 210 -24.53 -12.69 12.86
CA TYR A 210 -25.86 -12.49 12.25
C TYR A 210 -26.59 -13.81 12.00
N GLN A 211 -25.87 -14.83 11.51
CA GLN A 211 -26.42 -16.19 11.38
C GLN A 211 -26.91 -16.73 12.73
N LYS A 212 -26.13 -16.54 13.79
CA LYS A 212 -26.48 -17.01 15.14
C LYS A 212 -27.70 -16.29 15.73
N ILE A 213 -27.82 -14.98 15.49
CA ILE A 213 -28.96 -14.17 15.94
C ILE A 213 -30.26 -14.55 15.22
N ASN A 214 -30.21 -14.90 13.93
CA ASN A 214 -31.41 -15.26 13.15
C ASN A 214 -31.82 -16.73 13.24
N THR A 215 -31.04 -17.56 13.92
CA THR A 215 -31.39 -18.96 14.24
C THR A 215 -31.76 -19.16 15.71
N SER A 216 -31.82 -18.07 16.51
CA SER A 216 -32.23 -18.08 17.93
C SER A 216 -33.56 -17.36 18.10
#